data_AF-A0AAF1BUI0-F1
#
_entry.id   AF-A0AAF1BUI0-F1
#
_cell.length_a   1.000
_cell.length_b   1.000
_cell.length_c   1.000
_cell.angle_alpha   90.00
_cell.angle_beta   90.00
_cell.angle_gamma   90.00
#
_symmetry.space_group_name_H-M   'P 1'
#
loop_
_entity.id
_entity.type
_entity.pdbx_description
1 polymer ?
#
loop_
_entity_poly.entity_id
_entity_poly.type
_entity_poly.pdbx_seq_one_letter_code
_entity_poly.pdbx_strand_id
1 'polypeptide(L)'
;MVTAKTSYLTLQKSVSIPAVARYTALIERGSIAPPVKMDGNTIVDGNHRMVAGLLCNQIPASTPGTAPLSKPRIPLRDIQPDPIDWW
;
A
#
# COMPACT_ATOMS: atom_id res chain seq x y z
N MET A 1 -12.53 -0.94 7.03
CA MET A 1 -11.24 -1.24 6.36
C MET A 1 -10.26 -0.14 6.69
N VAL A 2 -8.99 -0.46 6.97
CA VAL A 2 -7.98 0.54 7.43
C VAL A 2 -7.69 1.64 6.40
N THR A 3 -7.95 1.37 5.12
CA THR A 3 -7.78 2.32 4.01
C THR A 3 -8.89 3.37 3.95
N ALA A 4 -10.02 3.16 4.64
CA ALA A 4 -11.23 3.97 4.50
C ALA A 4 -11.07 5.44 4.90
N LYS A 5 -10.11 5.74 5.79
CA LYS A 5 -9.84 7.09 6.30
C LYS A 5 -8.74 7.83 5.54
N THR A 6 -8.15 7.22 4.52
CA THR A 6 -7.02 7.81 3.79
C THR A 6 -7.51 8.61 2.58
N SER A 7 -6.77 9.68 2.24
CA SER A 7 -6.91 10.40 0.97
C SER A 7 -5.97 9.86 -0.13
N TYR A 8 -5.36 8.70 0.12
CA TYR A 8 -4.42 8.10 -0.82
C TYR A 8 -5.14 7.55 -2.05
N LEU A 9 -4.47 7.69 -3.19
CA LEU A 9 -4.83 7.06 -4.45
C LEU A 9 -3.86 5.89 -4.72
N THR A 10 -4.26 5.00 -5.60
CA THR A 10 -3.43 3.87 -6.05
C THR A 10 -3.66 3.59 -7.53
N LEU A 11 -2.67 2.96 -8.15
CA LEU A 11 -2.74 2.43 -9.50
C LEU A 11 -3.09 0.93 -9.54
N GLN A 12 -3.21 0.28 -8.38
CA GLN A 12 -3.55 -1.14 -8.25
C GLN A 12 -5.01 -1.31 -7.85
N LYS A 13 -5.67 -2.31 -8.44
CA LYS A 13 -7.06 -2.66 -8.10
C LYS A 13 -7.17 -3.52 -6.84
N SER A 14 -6.12 -4.26 -6.52
CA SER A 14 -6.10 -5.20 -5.41
C SER A 14 -4.76 -5.28 -4.71
N VAL A 15 -4.76 -5.86 -3.52
CA VAL A 15 -3.59 -6.30 -2.76
C VAL A 15 -3.77 -7.74 -2.29
N SER A 16 -2.72 -8.53 -2.39
CA SER A 16 -2.61 -9.88 -1.82
C SER A 16 -2.71 -9.83 -0.30
N ILE A 17 -3.72 -10.48 0.26
CA ILE A 17 -3.91 -10.62 1.71
C ILE A 17 -2.68 -11.31 2.34
N PRO A 18 -2.15 -12.43 1.79
CA PRO A 18 -0.94 -13.04 2.33
C PRO A 18 0.28 -12.11 2.34
N ALA A 19 0.47 -11.28 1.30
CA ALA A 19 1.57 -10.33 1.25
C ALA A 19 1.44 -9.23 2.30
N VAL A 20 0.23 -8.68 2.48
CA VAL A 20 -0.03 -7.70 3.56
C VAL A 20 0.25 -8.31 4.93
N ALA A 21 -0.24 -9.53 5.19
CA ALA A 21 -0.04 -10.21 6.47
C ALA A 21 1.45 -10.43 6.78
N ARG A 22 2.27 -10.78 5.78
CA ARG A 22 3.72 -10.89 5.94
C ARG A 22 4.36 -9.56 6.31
N TYR A 23 3.99 -8.47 5.64
CA TYR A 23 4.53 -7.14 5.97
C TYR A 23 4.09 -6.68 7.36
N THR A 24 2.83 -6.93 7.75
CA THR A 24 2.34 -6.67 9.12
C THR A 24 3.17 -7.41 10.16
N ALA A 25 3.41 -8.71 9.96
CA ALA A 25 4.23 -9.51 10.88
C ALA A 25 5.69 -9.01 10.96
N LEU A 26 6.26 -8.49 9.87
CA LEU A 26 7.59 -7.88 9.89
C LEU A 26 7.60 -6.58 10.71
N ILE A 27 6.60 -5.73 10.53
CA ILE A 27 6.45 -4.47 11.28
C ILE A 27 6.30 -4.75 12.78
N GLU A 28 5.45 -5.71 13.15
CA GLU A 28 5.24 -6.11 14.55
C GLU A 28 6.51 -6.66 15.22
N ARG A 29 7.44 -7.23 14.43
CA ARG A 29 8.77 -7.67 14.89
C ARG A 29 9.80 -6.53 14.94
N GLY A 30 9.39 -5.30 14.70
CA GLY A 30 10.26 -4.12 14.72
C GLY A 30 11.00 -3.86 13.40
N SER A 31 10.64 -4.55 12.31
CA SER A 31 11.25 -4.27 11.00
C SER A 31 10.70 -2.95 10.45
N ILE A 32 11.58 -2.16 9.83
CA ILE A 32 11.17 -0.96 9.10
C ILE A 32 10.87 -1.36 7.66
N ALA A 33 9.62 -1.16 7.23
CA ALA A 33 9.22 -1.45 5.86
C ALA A 33 10.02 -0.59 4.85
N PRO A 34 10.47 -1.16 3.71
CA PRO A 34 11.07 -0.38 2.64
C PRO A 34 10.16 0.77 2.19
N PRO A 35 10.72 1.90 1.73
CA PRO A 35 9.92 3.03 1.29
C PRO A 35 8.88 2.68 0.21
N VAL A 36 7.78 3.43 0.21
CA VAL A 36 6.71 3.38 -0.80
C VAL A 36 6.96 4.52 -1.80
N LYS A 37 6.89 4.21 -3.10
CA LYS A 37 7.01 5.25 -4.14
C LYS A 37 5.69 6.00 -4.26
N MET A 38 5.76 7.32 -4.12
CA MET A 38 4.59 8.21 -4.13
C MET A 38 4.74 9.27 -5.23
N ASP A 39 3.63 9.58 -5.88
CA ASP A 39 3.46 10.74 -6.76
C ASP A 39 2.31 11.59 -6.19
N GLY A 40 2.67 12.61 -5.41
CA GLY A 40 1.72 13.32 -4.55
C GLY A 40 1.04 12.36 -3.55
N ASN A 41 -0.28 12.27 -3.61
CA ASN A 41 -1.07 11.32 -2.80
C ASN A 41 -1.28 9.95 -3.47
N THR A 42 -0.66 9.70 -4.63
CA THR A 42 -0.82 8.44 -5.38
C THR A 42 0.31 7.48 -5.06
N ILE A 43 -0.04 6.27 -4.63
CA ILE A 43 0.89 5.15 -4.45
C ILE A 43 1.23 4.57 -5.82
N VAL A 44 2.49 4.74 -6.22
CA VAL A 44 3.05 4.25 -7.49
C VAL A 44 3.56 2.82 -7.34
N ASP A 45 4.24 2.54 -6.23
CA ASP A 45 4.76 1.21 -5.88
C ASP A 45 4.75 1.02 -4.37
N GLY A 46 4.49 -0.22 -3.92
CA GLY A 46 4.49 -0.58 -2.50
C GLY A 46 3.11 -0.59 -1.83
N ASN A 47 2.03 -0.87 -2.56
CA ASN A 47 0.67 -0.90 -2.01
C ASN A 47 0.51 -1.86 -0.83
N HIS A 48 1.07 -3.07 -0.90
CA HIS A 48 1.05 -4.02 0.22
C HIS A 48 1.69 -3.45 1.49
N ARG A 49 2.83 -2.76 1.35
CA ARG A 49 3.55 -2.12 2.47
C ARG A 49 2.76 -0.95 3.04
N MET A 50 2.11 -0.15 2.20
CA MET A 50 1.24 0.93 2.65
C MET A 50 0.06 0.39 3.45
N VAL A 51 -0.63 -0.65 2.96
CA VAL A 51 -1.78 -1.25 3.67
C VAL A 51 -1.33 -1.89 4.99
N ALA A 52 -0.20 -2.59 5.01
CA ALA A 52 0.37 -3.14 6.24
C ALA A 52 0.73 -2.04 7.24
N GLY A 53 1.35 -0.94 6.79
CA GLY A 53 1.64 0.21 7.65
C GLY A 53 0.39 0.86 8.23
N LEU A 54 -0.69 0.95 7.45
CA LEU A 54 -2.00 1.43 7.93
C LEU A 54 -2.61 0.49 8.97
N LEU A 55 -2.45 -0.83 8.83
CA LEU A 55 -2.89 -1.82 9.83
C LEU A 55 -2.12 -1.66 11.15
N CYS A 56 -0.82 -1.43 11.06
CA CYS A 56 0.07 -1.33 12.22
C CYS A 56 0.18 0.08 12.81
N ASN A 57 -0.56 1.07 12.28
CA ASN A 57 -0.35 2.50 12.59
C ASN A 57 1.11 2.98 12.44
N GLN A 58 1.85 2.38 11.50
CA GLN A 58 3.24 2.71 11.19
C GLN A 58 3.38 2.91 9.68
N ILE A 59 3.12 4.13 9.22
CA ILE A 59 3.18 4.48 7.80
C ILE A 59 4.63 4.38 7.29
N PRO A 60 4.91 3.65 6.20
CA PRO A 60 6.24 3.55 5.63
C PRO A 60 6.72 4.91 5.11
N ALA A 61 8.04 5.12 5.11
CA ALA A 61 8.64 6.29 4.48
C ALA A 61 8.26 6.38 2.99
N SER A 62 8.17 7.58 2.45
CA SER A 62 7.88 7.80 1.03
C SER A 62 9.14 8.19 0.24
N THR A 63 9.26 7.68 -0.98
CA THR A 63 10.22 8.18 -1.98
C THR A 63 9.48 8.72 -3.21
N PRO A 64 10.05 9.71 -3.93
CA PRO A 64 9.43 10.22 -5.15
C PRO A 64 9.30 9.13 -6.22
N GLY A 65 8.17 9.13 -6.92
CA GLY A 65 7.92 8.36 -8.13
C GLY A 65 7.10 9.17 -9.13
N THR A 66 6.81 8.55 -10.28
CA THR A 66 5.95 9.16 -11.31
C THR A 66 4.85 8.18 -11.65
N ALA A 67 3.59 8.56 -11.40
CA ALA A 67 2.46 7.76 -11.79
C ALA A 67 2.22 7.91 -13.30
N PRO A 68 2.21 6.81 -14.09
CA PRO A 68 1.92 6.89 -15.52
C PRO A 68 0.54 7.48 -15.77
N LEU A 69 0.45 8.43 -16.71
CA LEU A 69 -0.81 9.09 -17.07
C LEU A 69 -1.84 8.12 -17.67
N SER A 70 -1.39 7.01 -18.23
CA SER A 70 -2.24 5.98 -18.84
C SER A 70 -2.92 5.05 -17.83
N LYS A 71 -2.49 5.02 -16.56
CA LYS A 71 -3.12 4.19 -15.53
C LYS A 71 -4.16 4.99 -14.75
N PRO A 72 -5.38 4.46 -14.55
CA PRO A 72 -6.37 5.11 -13.72
C PRO A 72 -5.86 5.16 -12.26
N ARG A 73 -6.11 6.29 -11.61
CA ARG A 73 -5.93 6.46 -10.17
C ARG A 73 -7.26 6.15 -9.51
N ILE A 74 -7.26 5.21 -8.59
CA ILE A 74 -8.45 4.89 -7.80
C ILE A 74 -8.20 5.23 -6.33
N PRO A 75 -9.22 5.61 -5.56
CA PRO A 75 -9.07 5.77 -4.11
C PRO A 75 -8.56 4.48 -3.46
N LEU A 76 -7.58 4.58 -2.56
CA LEU A 76 -7.04 3.41 -1.84
C LEU A 76 -8.13 2.72 -1.00
N ARG A 77 -9.14 3.47 -0.55
CA ARG A 77 -10.32 2.90 0.12
C ARG A 77 -11.09 1.88 -0.72
N ASP A 78 -10.96 1.93 -2.04
CA ASP A 78 -11.66 1.05 -2.98
C ASP A 78 -10.79 -0.15 -3.42
N ILE A 79 -9.56 -0.28 -2.88
CA ILE A 79 -8.66 -1.40 -3.19
C ILE A 79 -9.25 -2.72 -2.67
N GLN A 80 -9.21 -3.75 -3.50
CA GLN A 80 -9.81 -5.05 -3.16
C GLN A 80 -8.80 -5.97 -2.48
N PRO A 81 -9.15 -6.61 -1.35
CA PRO A 81 -8.33 -7.65 -0.77
C PRO A 81 -8.43 -8.93 -1.62
N ASP A 82 -7.30 -9.45 -2.06
CA ASP A 82 -7.19 -10.64 -2.91
C ASP A 82 -6.66 -11.83 -2.09
N PRO A 83 -7.38 -12.97 -2.01
CA PRO A 83 -6.90 -14.14 -1.26
C PRO A 83 -5.69 -14.83 -1.90
N ILE A 84 -5.40 -14.57 -3.19
CA ILE A 84 -4.27 -15.20 -3.89
C ILE A 84 -2.97 -14.60 -3.37
N ASP A 85 -2.01 -15.48 -3.08
CA ASP A 85 -0.65 -15.05 -2.73
C ASP A 85 0.12 -14.64 -3.97
N TRP A 86 0.28 -13.34 -4.15
CA TRP A 86 1.20 -12.75 -5.10
C TRP A 86 1.97 -11.60 -4.46
N TRP A 87 3.16 -11.36 -4.99
CA TRP A 87 4.08 -10.34 -4.50
C TRP A 87 4.18 -9.17 -5.47
#